data_AF-A0A288GTR9-F1
#
_entry.id   AF-A0A288GTR9-F1
#
_cell.length_a   1.000
_cell.length_b   1.000
_cell.length_c   1.000
_cell.angle_alpha   90.00
_cell.angle_beta   90.00
_cell.angle_gamma   90.00
#
_symmetry.space_group_name_H-M   'P 1'
#
loop_
_entity.id
_entity.type
_entity.pdbx_description
1 polymer ?
#
loop_
_entity_poly.entity_id
_entity_poly.type
_entity_poly.pdbx_seq_one_letter_code
_entity_poly.pdbx_strand_id
1 'polypeptide(L)'
;MPTDFITAMNAAIEQYLPSDLHDKAKQFTIPIEFIEKLPALVVLILNSRSMSDASEKQSWFNLLPLMTDEQIAKLNDILTREKEKLEEIEKKYEDKKLEIKKKYLMKWQNMGYIKKMEDIKAQEAGVAIQEQQEADALLDNI
;
A
#
# COMPACT_ATOMS: atom_id res chain seq x y z
N MET A 1 44.78 -8.30 2.54
CA MET A 1 43.65 -9.23 2.76
C MET A 1 42.52 -8.47 3.44
N PRO A 2 41.60 -7.81 2.71
CA PRO A 2 40.40 -7.17 3.27
C PRO A 2 39.13 -8.03 3.11
N THR A 3 39.25 -9.31 2.75
CA THR A 3 38.14 -10.19 2.39
C THR A 3 37.32 -10.73 3.57
N ASP A 4 37.87 -10.75 4.80
CA ASP A 4 37.19 -11.40 5.93
C ASP A 4 36.03 -10.56 6.48
N PHE A 5 36.21 -9.23 6.57
CA PHE A 5 35.17 -8.35 7.11
C PHE A 5 33.93 -8.28 6.22
N ILE A 6 34.10 -8.10 4.90
CA ILE A 6 32.98 -8.03 3.97
C ILE A 6 32.26 -9.38 3.89
N THR A 7 32.99 -10.49 3.94
CA THR A 7 32.39 -11.83 3.94
C THR A 7 31.57 -12.08 5.21
N ALA A 8 32.12 -11.73 6.38
CA ALA A 8 31.43 -11.85 7.65
C ALA A 8 30.20 -10.92 7.72
N MET A 9 30.31 -9.69 7.22
CA MET A 9 29.20 -8.75 7.12
C MET A 9 28.09 -9.30 6.21
N ASN A 10 28.43 -9.83 5.04
CA ASN A 10 27.45 -10.41 4.12
C ASN A 10 26.74 -11.63 4.73
N ALA A 11 27.47 -12.47 5.46
CA ALA A 11 26.89 -13.60 6.20
C ALA A 11 25.92 -13.12 7.30
N ALA A 12 26.30 -12.09 8.06
CA ALA A 12 25.43 -11.50 9.07
C ALA A 12 24.17 -10.86 8.44
N ILE A 13 24.32 -10.20 7.29
CA ILE A 13 23.17 -9.67 6.53
C ILE A 13 22.24 -10.80 6.13
N GLU A 14 22.77 -11.89 5.58
CA GLU A 14 21.95 -13.02 5.13
C GLU A 14 21.24 -13.74 6.29
N GLN A 15 21.83 -13.74 7.49
CA GLN A 15 21.29 -14.41 8.67
C GLN A 15 20.25 -13.58 9.44
N TYR A 16 20.47 -12.26 9.59
CA TYR A 16 19.68 -11.41 10.49
C TYR A 16 18.75 -10.43 9.78
N LEU A 17 19.01 -10.10 8.51
CA LEU A 17 18.18 -9.16 7.74
C LEU A 17 17.20 -9.93 6.83
N PRO A 18 16.03 -9.32 6.52
CA PRO A 18 15.09 -9.88 5.55
C PRO A 18 15.70 -9.95 4.14
N SER A 19 15.36 -11.00 3.39
CA SER A 19 15.89 -11.24 2.03
C SER A 19 15.69 -10.08 1.07
N ASP A 20 14.57 -9.36 1.19
CA ASP A 20 14.26 -8.19 0.35
C ASP A 20 15.26 -7.02 0.51
N LEU A 21 16.05 -7.02 1.58
CA LEU A 21 17.01 -5.97 1.89
C LEU A 21 18.46 -6.41 1.75
N HIS A 22 18.73 -7.68 1.44
CA HIS A 22 20.10 -8.19 1.32
C HIS A 22 20.91 -7.43 0.29
N ASP A 23 20.36 -7.24 -0.92
CA ASP A 23 21.06 -6.56 -2.01
C ASP A 23 21.32 -5.08 -1.69
N LYS A 24 20.39 -4.43 -0.99
CA LYS A 24 20.56 -3.04 -0.55
C LYS A 24 21.59 -2.94 0.57
N ALA A 25 21.52 -3.82 1.56
CA ALA A 25 22.44 -3.85 2.69
C ALA A 25 23.89 -4.10 2.24
N LYS A 26 24.10 -4.96 1.24
CA LYS A 26 25.41 -5.25 0.64
C LYS A 26 26.08 -4.03 -0.02
N GLN A 27 25.33 -2.98 -0.35
CA GLN A 27 25.88 -1.73 -0.89
C GLN A 27 26.46 -0.81 0.19
N PHE A 28 26.19 -1.09 1.47
CA PHE A 28 26.64 -0.29 2.60
C PHE A 28 27.65 -1.07 3.43
N THR A 29 28.57 -0.32 4.06
CA THR A 29 29.47 -0.86 5.07
C THR A 29 28.80 -0.70 6.42
N ILE A 30 28.14 -1.77 6.89
CA ILE A 30 27.37 -1.77 8.13
C ILE A 30 28.18 -2.52 9.21
N PRO A 31 28.34 -1.96 10.43
CA PRO A 31 29.05 -2.68 11.47
C PRO A 31 28.27 -3.94 11.90
N ILE A 32 28.95 -5.08 11.94
CA ILE A 32 28.37 -6.42 12.18
C ILE A 32 27.60 -6.47 13.51
N GLU A 33 28.13 -5.83 14.56
CA GLU A 33 27.49 -5.77 15.87
C GLU A 33 26.06 -5.21 15.82
N PHE A 34 25.80 -4.22 14.95
CA PHE A 34 24.46 -3.65 14.80
C PHE A 34 23.54 -4.54 13.98
N ILE A 35 24.09 -5.31 13.04
CA ILE A 35 23.32 -6.32 12.29
C ILE A 35 22.87 -7.43 13.24
N GLU A 36 23.74 -7.88 14.15
CA GLU A 36 23.46 -8.96 15.08
C GLU A 36 22.57 -8.52 16.26
N LYS A 37 22.90 -7.39 16.89
CA LYS A 37 22.21 -6.93 18.12
C LYS A 37 20.96 -6.12 17.82
N LEU A 38 20.95 -5.34 16.75
CA LEU A 38 19.89 -4.38 16.42
C LEU A 38 19.46 -4.47 14.94
N PRO A 39 19.11 -5.68 14.43
CA PRO A 39 18.72 -5.85 13.03
C PRO A 39 17.53 -4.97 12.64
N ALA A 40 16.57 -4.77 13.56
CA ALA A 40 15.41 -3.91 13.33
C ALA A 40 15.81 -2.45 13.04
N LEU A 41 16.81 -1.91 13.74
CA LEU A 41 17.29 -0.55 13.50
C LEU A 41 17.96 -0.44 12.12
N VAL A 42 18.74 -1.44 11.73
CA VAL A 42 19.36 -1.50 10.41
C VAL A 42 18.30 -1.51 9.32
N VAL A 43 17.23 -2.31 9.48
CA VAL A 43 16.07 -2.32 8.58
C VAL A 43 15.42 -0.94 8.49
N LEU A 44 15.23 -0.27 9.63
CA LEU A 44 14.63 1.07 9.68
C LEU A 44 15.48 2.11 8.95
N ILE A 45 16.81 2.08 9.12
CA ILE A 45 17.73 3.00 8.40
C ILE A 45 17.71 2.70 6.89
N LEU A 46 17.73 1.43 6.50
CA LEU A 46 17.68 1.05 5.08
C LEU A 46 16.36 1.45 4.41
N ASN A 47 15.25 1.42 5.13
CA ASN A 47 13.91 1.75 4.62
C ASN A 47 13.46 3.19 4.91
N SER A 48 14.21 3.97 5.69
CA SER A 48 13.85 5.36 5.99
C SER A 48 13.73 6.16 4.69
N ARG A 49 12.63 6.90 4.57
CA ARG A 49 12.40 7.81 3.45
C ARG A 49 13.09 9.15 3.67
N SER A 50 13.37 9.49 4.92
CA SER A 50 14.11 10.70 5.30
C SER A 50 15.58 10.65 4.89
N MET A 51 16.13 9.46 4.67
CA MET A 51 17.50 9.25 4.16
C MET A 51 17.41 8.78 2.72
N SER A 52 17.21 9.68 1.76
CA SER A 52 17.04 9.32 0.35
C SER A 52 18.34 8.90 -0.32
N ASP A 53 19.46 9.50 0.09
CA ASP A 53 20.75 9.31 -0.56
C ASP A 53 21.56 8.17 0.07
N ALA A 54 22.22 7.36 -0.77
CA ALA A 54 23.09 6.29 -0.31
C ALA A 54 24.23 6.81 0.58
N SER A 55 24.78 7.98 0.25
CA SER A 55 25.83 8.63 1.04
C SER A 55 25.36 9.00 2.44
N GLU A 56 24.12 9.45 2.60
CA GLU A 56 23.54 9.78 3.90
C GLU A 56 23.34 8.53 4.74
N LYS A 57 22.79 7.46 4.15
CA LYS A 57 22.65 6.17 4.85
C LYS A 57 24.00 5.64 5.33
N GLN A 58 25.04 5.71 4.48
CA GLN A 58 26.39 5.30 4.87
C GLN A 58 26.93 6.17 6.00
N SER A 59 26.68 7.49 5.97
CA SER A 59 27.08 8.40 7.05
C SER A 59 26.43 8.00 8.38
N TRP A 60 25.14 7.64 8.37
CA TRP A 60 24.46 7.14 9.56
C TRP A 60 25.06 5.83 10.07
N PHE A 61 25.36 4.88 9.19
CA PHE A 61 26.03 3.63 9.60
C PHE A 61 27.43 3.87 10.18
N ASN A 62 28.16 4.86 9.66
CA ASN A 62 29.46 5.26 10.20
C ASN A 62 29.33 5.96 11.57
N LEU A 63 28.20 6.65 11.81
CA LEU A 63 27.93 7.35 13.07
C LEU A 63 27.44 6.42 14.18
N LEU A 64 26.73 5.32 13.84
CA LEU A 64 26.23 4.32 14.80
C LEU A 64 27.22 3.92 15.90
N PRO A 65 28.47 3.51 15.60
CA PRO A 65 29.43 3.13 16.62
C PRO A 65 29.97 4.31 17.46
N LEU A 66 29.75 5.55 17.01
CA LEU A 66 30.16 6.78 17.72
C LEU A 66 29.04 7.35 18.61
N MET A 67 27.81 6.86 18.45
CA MET A 67 26.66 7.30 19.22
C MET A 67 26.55 6.56 20.56
N THR A 68 25.99 7.24 21.56
CA THR A 68 25.64 6.62 22.84
C THR A 68 24.33 5.83 22.73
N ASP A 69 24.10 4.90 23.66
CA ASP A 69 22.87 4.10 23.71
C ASP A 69 21.59 4.98 23.74
N GLU A 70 21.63 6.12 24.44
CA GLU A 70 20.51 7.07 24.45
C GLU A 70 20.25 7.71 23.08
N GLN A 71 21.31 8.02 22.33
CA GLN A 71 21.19 8.58 20.99
C GLN A 71 20.65 7.53 20.02
N ILE A 72 21.10 6.29 20.13
CA ILE A 72 20.60 5.15 19.36
C ILE A 72 19.11 4.92 19.66
N ALA A 73 18.71 4.97 20.93
CA ALA A 73 17.31 4.83 21.34
C ALA A 73 16.42 5.95 20.76
N LYS A 74 16.91 7.21 20.78
CA LYS A 74 16.21 8.34 20.16
C LYS A 74 16.08 8.19 18.65
N LEU A 75 17.15 7.77 17.98
CA LEU A 75 17.11 7.49 16.54
C LEU A 75 16.08 6.41 16.23
N ASN A 76 16.06 5.33 17.01
CA ASN A 76 15.10 4.24 16.85
C ASN A 76 13.65 4.71 17.04
N ASP A 77 13.37 5.54 18.06
CA ASP A 77 12.03 6.13 18.27
C ASP A 77 11.61 7.03 17.11
N ILE A 78 12.51 7.88 16.60
CA ILE A 78 12.23 8.76 15.45
C ILE A 78 11.89 7.93 14.21
N LEU A 79 12.71 6.92 13.89
CA LEU A 79 12.52 6.08 12.71
C LEU A 79 11.27 5.19 12.84
N THR A 80 10.95 4.73 14.05
CA THR A 80 9.73 3.94 14.30
C THR A 80 8.50 4.80 14.06
N ARG A 81 8.47 6.03 14.58
CA ARG A 81 7.36 6.98 14.34
C ARG A 81 7.24 7.39 12.89
N GLU A 82 8.36 7.54 12.18
CA GLU A 82 8.34 7.77 10.73
C GLU A 82 7.62 6.63 10.01
N LYS A 83 8.02 5.38 10.29
CA LYS A 83 7.39 4.20 9.72
C LYS A 83 5.89 4.13 10.02
N GLU A 84 5.49 4.30 11.28
CA GLU A 84 4.08 4.26 11.69
C GLU A 84 3.24 5.33 10.97
N LYS A 85 3.75 6.55 10.86
CA LYS A 85 3.07 7.63 10.13
C LYS A 85 2.93 7.31 8.64
N LEU A 86 3.96 6.72 8.02
CA LEU A 86 3.89 6.32 6.62
C LEU A 86 2.86 5.20 6.41
N GLU A 87 2.82 4.20 7.28
CA GLU A 87 1.82 3.13 7.24
C GLU A 87 0.39 3.66 7.45
N GLU A 88 0.20 4.61 8.36
CA GLU A 88 -1.10 5.25 8.58
C GLU A 88 -1.57 6.02 7.34
N ILE A 89 -0.66 6.75 6.69
CA ILE A 89 -0.94 7.46 5.44
C ILE A 89 -1.33 6.47 4.35
N GLU A 90 -0.54 5.41 4.15
CA GLU A 90 -0.79 4.39 3.13
C GLU A 90 -2.13 3.69 3.33
N LYS A 91 -2.46 3.32 4.57
CA LYS A 91 -3.77 2.77 4.92
C LYS A 91 -4.92 3.73 4.58
N LYS A 92 -4.79 5.01 4.93
CA LYS A 92 -5.79 6.04 4.58
C LYS A 92 -5.96 6.19 3.07
N TYR A 93 -4.90 6.05 2.29
CA TYR A 93 -4.98 6.09 0.82
C TYR A 93 -5.67 4.84 0.25
N GLU A 94 -5.36 3.65 0.74
CA GLU A 94 -5.98 2.42 0.24
C GLU A 94 -7.47 2.35 0.61
N ASP A 95 -7.83 2.79 1.82
CA ASP A 95 -9.23 2.91 2.25
C ASP A 95 -10.01 3.87 1.34
N LYS A 96 -9.45 5.05 1.03
CA LYS A 96 -10.07 6.02 0.09
C LYS A 96 -10.24 5.43 -1.31
N LYS A 97 -9.25 4.69 -1.81
CA LYS A 97 -9.32 4.04 -3.12
C LYS A 97 -10.40 2.97 -3.16
N LEU A 98 -10.56 2.20 -2.08
CA LEU A 98 -11.61 1.20 -1.95
C LEU A 98 -12.99 1.85 -1.87
N GLU A 99 -13.12 2.95 -1.12
CA GLU A 99 -14.35 3.76 -1.06
C GLU A 99 -14.74 4.30 -2.44
N ILE A 100 -13.79 4.85 -3.19
CA ILE A 100 -14.00 5.33 -4.55
C ILE A 100 -14.46 4.18 -5.46
N LYS A 101 -13.78 3.03 -5.44
CA LYS A 101 -14.18 1.84 -6.22
C LYS A 101 -15.61 1.40 -5.89
N LYS A 102 -15.97 1.32 -4.60
CA LYS A 102 -17.33 1.00 -4.15
C LYS A 102 -18.35 2.00 -4.68
N LYS A 103 -18.05 3.31 -4.59
CA LYS A 103 -18.92 4.38 -5.09
C LYS A 103 -19.17 4.26 -6.59
N TYR A 104 -18.13 3.99 -7.38
CA TYR A 104 -18.28 3.77 -8.83
C TYR A 104 -19.07 2.51 -9.14
N LEU A 105 -18.79 1.39 -8.47
CA LEU A 105 -19.55 0.14 -8.66
C LEU A 105 -21.04 0.33 -8.36
N MET A 106 -21.36 0.99 -7.24
CA MET A 106 -22.74 1.25 -6.83
C MET A 106 -23.45 2.20 -7.80
N LYS A 107 -22.75 3.22 -8.33
CA LYS A 107 -23.30 4.10 -9.37
C LYS A 107 -23.65 3.33 -10.64
N TRP A 108 -22.79 2.39 -11.07
CA TRP A 108 -23.04 1.54 -12.22
C TRP A 108 -24.23 0.59 -11.99
N GLN A 109 -24.31 -0.03 -10.81
CA GLN A 109 -25.46 -0.88 -10.44
C GLN A 109 -26.77 -0.08 -10.43
N ASN A 110 -26.78 1.11 -9.82
CA ASN A 110 -27.96 1.97 -9.79
C ASN A 110 -28.37 2.41 -11.20
N MET A 111 -27.42 2.73 -12.07
CA MET A 111 -27.71 3.10 -13.45
C MET A 111 -28.28 1.92 -14.25
N GLY A 112 -27.75 0.70 -14.05
CA GLY A 112 -28.32 -0.51 -14.62
C GLY A 112 -29.73 -0.81 -14.12
N TYR A 113 -29.99 -0.58 -12.82
CA TYR A 113 -31.32 -0.71 -12.23
C TYR A 113 -32.31 0.29 -12.82
N ILE A 114 -31.93 1.58 -12.91
CA ILE A 114 -32.76 2.63 -13.51
C ILE A 114 -33.12 2.27 -14.95
N LYS A 115 -32.13 1.84 -15.76
CA LYS A 115 -32.36 1.46 -17.15
C LYS A 115 -33.35 0.30 -17.28
N LYS A 116 -33.19 -0.76 -16.47
CA LYS A 116 -34.15 -1.87 -16.44
C LYS A 116 -35.56 -1.41 -16.05
N MET A 117 -35.67 -0.48 -15.10
CA MET A 117 -36.96 0.07 -14.67
C MET A 117 -37.63 0.88 -15.80
N GLU A 118 -36.86 1.66 -16.54
CA GLU A 118 -37.33 2.40 -17.73
C GLU A 118 -37.78 1.44 -18.83
N ASP A 119 -37.00 0.39 -19.12
CA ASP A 119 -37.35 -0.62 -20.11
C ASP A 119 -38.67 -1.34 -19.75
N ILE A 120 -38.86 -1.71 -18.48
CA ILE A 120 -40.11 -2.32 -18.00
C ILE A 120 -41.30 -1.36 -18.18
N LYS A 121 -41.16 -0.10 -17.77
CA LYS A 121 -42.23 0.91 -17.95
C LYS A 121 -42.59 1.14 -19.41
N ALA A 122 -41.59 1.18 -20.30
CA ALA A 122 -41.82 1.33 -21.73
C ALA A 122 -42.56 0.12 -22.30
N GLN A 123 -42.21 -1.09 -21.84
CA GLN A 123 -42.89 -2.32 -22.22
C GLN A 123 -44.35 -2.36 -21.73
N GLU A 124 -44.59 -2.00 -20.46
CA GLU A 124 -45.95 -1.90 -19.89
C GLU A 124 -46.81 -0.87 -20.62
N ALA A 125 -46.26 0.30 -20.95
CA ALA A 125 -46.98 1.32 -21.73
C ALA A 125 -47.33 0.83 -23.14
N GLY A 126 -46.44 0.07 -23.79
CA GLY A 126 -46.71 -0.54 -25.08
C GLY A 126 -47.84 -1.58 -25.02
N VAL A 127 -47.83 -2.44 -23.99
CA VAL A 127 -48.89 -3.43 -23.77
C VAL A 127 -50.22 -2.76 -23.47
N ALA A 128 -50.25 -1.72 -22.63
CA ALA A 128 -51.49 -0.99 -22.32
C ALA A 128 -52.12 -0.33 -23.56
N ILE A 129 -51.30 0.19 -24.48
CA ILE A 129 -51.78 0.74 -25.76
C ILE A 129 -52.37 -0.38 -26.64
N GLN A 130 -51.73 -1.55 -26.70
CA GLN A 130 -52.25 -2.70 -27.44
C GLN A 130 -53.58 -3.20 -26.86
N GLU A 131 -53.67 -3.37 -25.54
CA GLU A 131 -54.90 -3.76 -24.86
C GLU A 131 -56.03 -2.76 -25.11
N GLN A 132 -55.73 -1.46 -25.13
CA GLN A 132 -56.72 -0.43 -25.42
C GLN A 132 -57.19 -0.47 -26.88
N GLN A 133 -56.29 -0.68 -27.84
CA GLN A 133 -56.64 -0.86 -29.24
C GLN A 133 -57.48 -2.12 -29.47
N GLU A 134 -57.15 -3.22 -28.79
CA GLU A 134 -57.92 -4.46 -28.86
C GLU A 134 -59.31 -4.30 -28.22
N ALA A 135 -59.41 -3.59 -27.09
CA ALA A 135 -60.69 -3.29 -26.44
C ALA A 135 -61.61 -2.42 -27.32
N ASP A 136 -61.06 -1.38 -27.94
CA ASP A 136 -61.80 -0.52 -28.88
C ASP A 136 -62.25 -1.31 -30.12
N ALA A 137 -61.39 -2.17 -30.68
CA ALA A 137 -61.73 -3.02 -31.83
C ALA A 137 -62.81 -4.08 -31.51
N LEU A 138 -62.89 -4.55 -30.27
CA LEU A 138 -63.95 -5.45 -29.81
C LEU A 138 -65.28 -4.72 -29.62
N LEU A 139 -65.26 -3.45 -29.20
CA LEU A 139 -66.46 -2.62 -29.06
C LEU A 139 -67.06 -2.21 -30.41
N ASP A 140 -66.24 -1.97 -31.43
CA ASP A 140 -66.70 -1.63 -32.79
C ASP A 140 -67.37 -2.82 -33.53
N ASN A 141 -67.23 -4.06 -33.04
CA ASN A 141 -67.82 -5.27 -33.62
C ASN A 141 -69.13 -5.72 -32.92
N ILE A 142 -69.73 -4.89 -32.07
CA ILE A 142 -71.02 -5.15 -31.38
C ILE A 142 -72.08 -4.16 -31.84
#